data_AF-A0ABD3CC18-F1
#
_entry.id   AF-A0ABD3CC18-F1
#
_cell.length_a   1.000
_cell.length_b   1.000
_cell.length_c   1.000
_cell.angle_alpha   90.00
_cell.angle_beta   90.00
_cell.angle_gamma   90.00
#
_symmetry.space_group_name_H-M   'P 1'
#
loop_
_entity.id
_entity.type
_entity.pdbx_description
1 polymer ?
#
loop_
_entity_poly.entity_id
_entity_poly.type
_entity_poly.pdbx_seq_one_letter_code
_entity_poly.pdbx_strand_id
1 'polypeptide(L)'
;MDQPGVRQCVIDRLKNSFRQQRYRLHVHYRKFGNVREAKRNKPTSVNDQQQWEILCDHFNSPEFRHQSEANSNNRKKMQAKHVTG
;
A
#
# COMPACT_ATOMS: atom_id res chain seq x y z
N MET A 1 2.42 -1.62 35.20
CA MET A 1 3.69 -1.81 34.47
C MET A 1 3.43 -1.55 32.99
N ASP A 2 3.70 -0.33 32.51
CA ASP A 2 3.64 0.00 31.08
C ASP A 2 4.87 -0.65 30.42
N GLN A 3 4.71 -1.75 29.69
CA GLN A 3 5.84 -2.41 29.03
C GLN A 3 6.11 -1.73 27.68
N PRO A 4 7.20 -0.95 27.55
CA PRO A 4 7.45 -0.15 26.34
C PRO A 4 7.59 -1.02 25.08
N GLY A 5 8.10 -2.25 25.21
CA GLY A 5 8.22 -3.20 24.11
C GLY A 5 6.88 -3.68 23.54
N VAL A 6 5.85 -3.85 24.39
CA VAL A 6 4.52 -4.30 23.95
C VAL A 6 3.84 -3.22 23.12
N ARG A 7 3.92 -1.96 23.56
CA ARG A 7 3.37 -0.82 22.82
C ARG A 7 4.01 -0.66 21.45
N GLN A 8 5.33 -0.81 21.36
CA GLN A 8 6.06 -0.72 20.09
C GLN A 8 5.65 -1.86 19.13
N CYS A 9 5.57 -3.10 19.61
CA CYS A 9 5.12 -4.24 18.83
C CYS A 9 3.70 -4.05 18.25
N VAL A 10 2.78 -3.50 19.05
CA VAL A 10 1.41 -3.19 18.58
C VAL A 10 1.45 -2.12 17.49
N ILE A 11 2.22 -1.05 17.68
CA ILE A 11 2.36 0.02 16.68
C ILE A 11 2.92 -0.53 15.37
N ASP A 12 3.96 -1.36 15.42
CA ASP A 12 4.57 -1.93 14.22
C ASP A 12 3.63 -2.90 13.49
N ARG A 13 2.85 -3.69 14.24
CA ARG A 13 1.81 -4.54 13.65
C ARG A 13 0.73 -3.72 12.96
N LEU A 14 0.28 -2.62 13.57
CA LEU A 14 -0.71 -1.71 12.98
C LEU A 14 -0.16 -1.03 11.72
N LYS A 15 1.08 -0.53 11.76
CA LYS A 15 1.77 0.03 10.59
C LYS A 15 1.87 -0.98 9.46
N ASN A 16 2.26 -2.22 9.75
CA ASN A 16 2.35 -3.27 8.75
C ASN A 16 0.97 -3.60 8.17
N SER A 17 -0.04 -3.79 9.01
CA SER A 17 -1.42 -4.02 8.57
C SER A 17 -1.91 -2.93 7.61
N PHE A 18 -1.68 -1.66 7.97
CA PHE A 18 -2.03 -0.52 7.15
C PHE A 18 -1.29 -0.50 5.80
N ARG A 19 0.02 -0.80 5.79
CA ARG A 19 0.81 -0.92 4.55
C ARG A 19 0.26 -2.04 3.65
N GLN A 20 -0.04 -3.21 4.23
CA GLN A 20 -0.60 -4.34 3.48
C GLN A 20 -1.98 -4.02 2.91
N GLN A 21 -2.83 -3.32 3.68
CA GLN A 21 -4.13 -2.84 3.19
C GLN A 21 -3.96 -1.91 1.99
N ARG A 22 -3.09 -0.89 2.08
CA ARG A 22 -2.81 0.03 0.97
C ARG A 22 -2.26 -0.69 -0.25
N TYR A 23 -1.37 -1.66 -0.05
CA TYR A 23 -0.84 -2.49 -1.14
C TYR A 23 -1.96 -3.25 -1.86
N ARG A 24 -2.86 -3.92 -1.13
CA ARG A 24 -4.01 -4.65 -1.71
C ARG A 24 -4.91 -3.73 -2.53
N LEU A 25 -5.17 -2.52 -2.03
CA LEU A 25 -5.96 -1.51 -2.75
C LEU A 25 -5.26 -1.03 -4.02
N HIS A 26 -3.94 -0.82 -3.98
CA HIS A 26 -3.17 -0.46 -5.17
C HIS A 26 -3.14 -1.60 -6.20
N VAL A 27 -3.03 -2.86 -5.77
CA VAL A 27 -3.13 -4.03 -6.66
C VAL A 27 -4.50 -4.10 -7.33
N HIS A 28 -5.58 -3.82 -6.59
CA HIS A 28 -6.93 -3.72 -7.17
C HIS A 28 -7.02 -2.59 -8.20
N TYR A 29 -6.54 -1.39 -7.86
CA TYR A 29 -6.49 -0.24 -8.77
C TYR A 29 -5.75 -0.58 -10.08
N ARG A 30 -4.61 -1.27 -10.00
CA ARG A 30 -3.79 -1.65 -11.17
C ARG A 30 -4.45 -2.63 -12.14
N LYS A 31 -5.56 -3.27 -11.77
CA LYS A 31 -6.32 -4.13 -12.68
C LYS A 31 -7.01 -3.34 -13.78
N PHE A 32 -7.25 -2.05 -13.55
CA PHE A 32 -7.91 -1.15 -14.49
C PHE A 32 -6.87 -0.34 -15.26
N GLY A 33 -7.06 -0.21 -16.58
CA GLY A 33 -6.15 0.56 -17.44
C GLY A 33 -6.33 2.08 -17.33
N ASN A 34 -7.37 2.54 -16.64
CA ASN A 34 -7.76 3.95 -16.56
C ASN A 34 -8.29 4.31 -15.18
N VAL A 35 -7.92 5.50 -14.69
CA VAL A 35 -8.36 6.05 -13.39
C VAL A 35 -9.87 6.16 -13.29
N ARG A 36 -10.54 6.64 -14.35
CA ARG A 36 -12.00 6.83 -14.33
C ARG A 36 -12.74 5.50 -14.20
N GLU A 37 -12.20 4.44 -14.80
CA GLU A 37 -12.72 3.08 -14.63
C GLU A 37 -12.43 2.54 -13.23
N ALA A 38 -11.21 2.74 -12.72
CA ALA A 38 -10.85 2.34 -11.36
C ALA A 38 -11.76 3.00 -10.31
N LYS A 39 -12.05 4.30 -10.44
CA LYS A 39 -12.96 5.04 -9.53
C LYS A 39 -14.35 4.43 -9.47
N ARG A 40 -14.92 4.03 -10.62
CA ARG A 40 -16.24 3.37 -10.67
C ARG A 40 -16.23 1.97 -10.04
N ASN A 41 -15.09 1.29 -10.04
CA ASN A 41 -14.96 -0.08 -9.57
C ASN A 41 -14.35 -0.15 -8.15
N LYS A 42 -15.10 0.34 -7.17
CA LYS A 42 -14.70 0.30 -5.75
C LYS A 42 -14.62 -1.14 -5.24
N PRO A 43 -13.55 -1.53 -4.52
CA PRO A 43 -13.49 -2.83 -3.87
C PRO A 43 -14.43 -2.88 -2.66
N THR A 44 -15.05 -4.05 -2.41
CA THR A 44 -16.00 -4.27 -1.30
C THR A 44 -15.39 -3.99 0.08
N SER A 45 -14.07 -4.11 0.22
CA SER A 45 -13.36 -3.80 1.48
C SER A 45 -13.29 -2.32 1.83
N VAL A 46 -13.62 -1.42 0.89
CA VAL A 46 -13.69 0.02 1.15
C VAL A 46 -15.14 0.39 1.33
N ASN A 47 -15.49 0.96 2.47
CA ASN A 47 -16.87 1.33 2.77
C ASN A 47 -17.30 2.55 1.97
N ASP A 48 -16.45 3.58 1.93
CA ASP A 48 -16.79 4.88 1.37
C ASP A 48 -16.25 5.09 -0.06
N GLN A 49 -17.11 5.58 -0.95
CA GLN A 49 -16.77 5.81 -2.36
C GLN A 49 -15.81 6.99 -2.52
N GLN A 50 -16.01 8.08 -1.77
CA GLN A 50 -15.17 9.26 -1.85
C GLN A 50 -13.73 8.95 -1.39
N GLN A 51 -13.57 8.14 -0.33
CA GLN A 51 -12.28 7.63 0.11
C GLN A 51 -11.58 6.81 -0.99
N TRP A 52 -12.31 5.98 -1.72
CA TRP A 52 -11.75 5.23 -2.85
C TRP A 52 -11.29 6.16 -3.98
N GLU A 53 -12.06 7.19 -4.30
CA GLU A 53 -11.71 8.16 -5.34
C GLU A 53 -10.44 8.92 -4.99
N ILE A 54 -10.32 9.39 -3.74
CA ILE A 54 -9.11 10.05 -3.22
C ILE A 54 -7.90 9.12 -3.34
N LEU A 55 -8.05 7.83 -3.03
CA LEU A 55 -6.98 6.85 -3.18
C LEU A 55 -6.60 6.62 -4.65
N CYS A 56 -7.57 6.59 -5.56
CA CYS A 56 -7.32 6.48 -7.00
C CYS A 56 -6.54 7.68 -7.53
N ASP A 57 -6.89 8.90 -7.10
CA ASP A 57 -6.17 10.12 -7.47
C ASP A 57 -4.75 10.10 -6.92
N HIS A 58 -4.58 9.68 -5.67
CA HIS A 58 -3.26 9.47 -5.08
C HIS A 58 -2.44 8.44 -5.86
N PHE A 59 -2.99 7.28 -6.24
CA PHE A 59 -2.26 6.29 -7.03
C PHE A 59 -1.93 6.76 -8.46
N ASN A 60 -2.77 7.64 -9.01
CA ASN A 60 -2.52 8.28 -10.30
C ASN A 60 -1.51 9.44 -10.21
N SER A 61 -1.23 9.95 -9.01
CA SER A 61 -0.34 11.10 -8.83
C SER A 61 1.06 10.80 -9.35
N PRO A 62 1.73 11.78 -9.98
CA PRO A 62 3.08 11.58 -10.52
C PRO A 62 4.08 11.24 -9.42
N GLU A 63 3.93 11.85 -8.24
CA GLU A 63 4.78 11.61 -7.08
C GLU A 63 4.71 10.14 -6.63
N PHE A 64 3.50 9.59 -6.49
CA PHE A 64 3.35 8.19 -6.10
C PHE A 64 3.89 7.24 -7.16
N ARG A 65 3.65 7.51 -8.44
CA ARG A 65 4.18 6.69 -9.54
C ARG A 65 5.69 6.63 -9.53
N HIS A 66 6.34 7.79 -9.44
CA HIS A 66 7.79 7.89 -9.37
C HIS A 66 8.36 7.11 -8.19
N GLN A 67 7.80 7.28 -6.99
CA GLN A 67 8.22 6.53 -5.80
C GLN A 67 7.98 5.02 -5.94
N SER A 68 6.84 4.62 -6.50
CA SER A 68 6.50 3.22 -6.71
C SER A 68 7.45 2.54 -7.68
N GLU A 69 7.82 3.21 -8.77
CA GLU A 69 8.79 2.71 -9.75
C GLU A 69 10.19 2.60 -9.15
N ALA A 70 10.65 3.64 -8.44
CA ALA A 70 11.92 3.62 -7.72
C ALA A 70 11.97 2.46 -6.71
N ASN A 71 10.90 2.27 -5.92
CA ASN A 71 10.80 1.18 -4.94
C ASN A 71 10.81 -0.20 -5.62
N SER A 72 10.11 -0.35 -6.74
CA SER A 72 10.12 -1.60 -7.51
C SER A 72 11.52 -1.92 -8.03
N ASN A 73 12.22 -0.92 -8.57
CA ASN A 73 13.59 -1.07 -9.06
C ASN A 73 14.57 -1.38 -7.92
N ASN A 74 14.44 -0.70 -6.78
CA ASN A 74 15.25 -0.99 -5.60
C ASN A 74 15.02 -2.42 -5.10
N ARG A 75 13.76 -2.89 -5.11
CA ARG A 75 13.45 -4.27 -4.73
C ARG A 75 14.05 -5.31 -5.68
N LYS A 76 14.08 -5.03 -6.99
CA LYS A 76 14.76 -5.90 -7.98
C LYS A 76 16.27 -5.97 -7.75
N LYS A 77 16.89 -4.86 -7.32
CA LYS A 77 18.33 -4.79 -7.01
C LYS A 77 18.69 -5.41 -5.66
N MET A 78 17.72 -5.54 -4.75
CA MET A 78 17.94 -6.14 -3.45
C MET A 78 18.15 -7.66 -3.61
N GLN A 79 19.41 -8.09 -3.61
CA GLN A 79 19.76 -9.50 -3.46
C GLN A 79 19.26 -9.97 -2.09
N ALA A 80 18.27 -10.85 -2.06
CA ALA A 80 17.77 -11.43 -0.82
C ALA A 80 18.86 -12.34 -0.23
N LYS A 81 19.74 -11.77 0.60
CA LYS A 81 20.60 -12.58 1.48
C LYS A 81 19.68 -13.23 2.52
N HIS A 82 19.22 -14.44 2.22
CA HIS A 82 18.55 -15.29 3.20
C HIS A 82 19.61 -15.74 4.20
N VAL A 83 19.78 -14.99 5.29
CA VAL A 83 20.59 -15.43 6.42
C VAL A 83 19.66 -16.27 7.29
N THR A 84 19.68 -17.58 7.08
CA THR A 84 19.18 -18.54 8.08
C THR A 84 20.22 -18.56 9.20
N GLY A 85 19.84 -18.02 10.36
CA GLY A 85 20.52 -18.26 11.64
C GLY A 85 19.73 -19.30 12.41
#